data_AF-A0A1V4X8N0-F1
#
_entry.id   AF-A0A1V4X8N0-F1
#
_cell.length_a   1.000
_cell.length_b   1.000
_cell.length_c   1.000
_cell.angle_alpha   90.00
_cell.angle_beta   90.00
_cell.angle_gamma   90.00
#
_symmetry.space_group_name_H-M   'P 1'
#
loop_
_entity.id
_entity.type
_entity.pdbx_description
1 polymer ?
#
loop_
_entity_poly.entity_id
_entity_poly.type
_entity_poly.pdbx_seq_one_letter_code
_entity_poly.pdbx_strand_id
1 'polypeptide(L)' 'MITLGKRGDIHARRQALAVVRDREVVTKLFTELSERYRDRSGGYTRILKVGYREGDNAPVSIIECVR' A
#
# COMPACT_ATOMS: atom_id res chain seq x y z
N MET A 1 5.23 -0.41 4.07
CA MET A 1 5.55 -0.65 2.63
C MET A 1 5.77 0.65 1.86
N ILE A 2 4.78 1.54 1.73
CA ILE A 2 4.92 2.78 0.94
C ILE A 2 6.10 3.65 1.42
N THR A 3 6.28 3.80 2.73
CA THR A 3 7.45 4.49 3.31
C THR A 3 8.79 3.87 2.89
N LEU A 4 8.87 2.53 2.78
CA LEU A 4 10.08 1.86 2.29
C LEU A 4 10.30 2.16 0.80
N GLY A 5 9.22 2.18 0.01
CA GLY A 5 9.22 2.60 -1.39
C GLY A 5 9.81 4.00 -1.58
N LYS A 6 9.45 4.95 -0.70
CA LYS A 6 9.99 6.32 -0.71
C LYS A 6 11.48 6.40 -0.37
N ARG A 7 12.02 5.47 0.43
CA ARG A 7 13.44 5.46 0.81
C ARG A 7 14.35 5.04 -0.35
N GLY A 8 13.87 4.18 -1.25
CA GLY A 8 14.54 3.88 -2.52
C GLY A 8 15.83 3.03 -2.46
N ASP A 9 16.37 2.73 -1.28
CA ASP A 9 17.65 2.01 -1.15
C ASP A 9 17.53 0.49 -1.40
N ILE A 10 18.69 -0.14 -1.69
CA ILE A 10 18.77 -1.61 -1.90
C ILE A 10 18.29 -2.36 -0.67
N HIS A 11 18.57 -1.83 0.52
CA HIS A 11 18.12 -2.42 1.77
C HIS A 11 16.58 -2.42 1.88
N ALA A 12 15.90 -1.31 1.54
CA ALA A 12 14.43 -1.23 1.53
C ALA A 12 13.83 -2.17 0.50
N ARG A 13 14.45 -2.28 -0.69
CA ARG A 13 13.98 -3.22 -1.71
C ARG A 13 14.02 -4.66 -1.23
N ARG A 14 15.10 -5.07 -0.54
CA ARG A 14 15.22 -6.41 0.07
C ARG A 14 14.19 -6.62 1.18
N GLN A 15 13.99 -5.63 2.05
CA GLN A 15 12.96 -5.66 3.09
C GLN A 15 11.55 -5.79 2.49
N ALA A 16 11.27 -5.06 1.41
CA ALA A 16 9.98 -5.11 0.73
C ALA A 16 9.73 -6.47 0.05
N LEU A 17 10.75 -7.03 -0.61
CA LEU A 17 10.68 -8.36 -1.23
C LEU A 17 10.44 -9.48 -0.22
N ALA A 18 11.01 -9.39 0.98
CA ALA A 18 10.80 -10.39 2.03
C ALA A 18 9.33 -10.50 2.48
N VAL A 19 8.60 -9.38 2.44
CA VAL A 19 7.19 -9.28 2.86
C VAL A 19 6.23 -9.56 1.71
N VAL A 20 6.37 -8.84 0.60
CA VAL A 20 5.41 -8.89 -0.53
C VAL A 20 5.63 -10.12 -1.39
N ARG A 21 6.89 -10.61 -1.49
CA ARG A 21 7.30 -11.81 -2.25
C ARG A 21 6.99 -11.79 -3.75
N ASP A 22 6.46 -10.68 -4.25
CA ASP A 22 6.18 -10.43 -5.67
C ASP A 22 7.07 -9.30 -6.19
N ARG A 23 7.82 -9.58 -7.26
CA ARG A 23 8.76 -8.64 -7.87
C ARG A 23 8.07 -7.51 -8.63
N GLU A 24 6.93 -7.77 -9.26
CA GLU A 24 6.19 -6.76 -10.03
C GLU A 24 5.58 -5.73 -9.09
N VAL A 25 4.94 -6.21 -8.01
CA VAL A 25 4.36 -5.34 -6.98
C VAL A 25 5.44 -4.50 -6.29
N VAL A 26 6.59 -5.10 -5.98
CA VAL A 26 7.73 -4.36 -5.43
C VAL A 26 8.23 -3.32 -6.42
N THR A 27 8.35 -3.65 -7.70
CA THR A 27 8.78 -2.68 -8.71
C THR A 27 7.85 -1.48 -8.74
N LYS A 28 6.53 -1.71 -8.78
CA LYS A 28 5.51 -0.65 -8.70
C LYS A 28 5.58 0.20 -7.43
N LEU A 29 5.95 -0.41 -6.30
CA LEU A 29 6.13 0.28 -5.02
C LEU A 29 7.26 1.31 -5.04
N PHE A 30 8.35 0.99 -5.74
CA PHE A 30 9.54 1.85 -5.83
C PHE A 30 9.52 2.81 -7.03
N THR A 31 8.63 2.62 -8.00
CA THR A 31 8.43 3.52 -9.15
C THR A 31 7.19 4.39 -8.97
N GLU A 32 6.02 3.93 -9.39
CA GLU A 32 4.79 4.72 -9.46
C GLU A 32 4.34 5.23 -8.08
N LEU A 33 4.37 4.36 -7.06
CA LEU A 33 3.88 4.72 -5.73
C LEU A 33 4.86 5.61 -4.95
N SER A 34 6.16 5.49 -5.21
CA SER A 34 7.16 6.34 -4.56
C SER A 34 7.05 7.79 -5.07
N GLU A 35 6.83 7.96 -6.38
CA GLU A 35 6.58 9.26 -7.01
C GLU A 35 5.25 9.85 -6.57
N ARG A 36 4.16 9.08 -6.63
CA ARG A 36 2.82 9.54 -6.24
C ARG A 36 2.76 10.10 -4.82
N TYR A 37 3.48 9.48 -3.88
CA TYR A 37 3.43 9.85 -2.47
C TYR A 37 4.67 10.61 -1.98
N ARG A 38 5.48 11.17 -2.89
CA ARG A 38 6.74 11.84 -2.57
C ARG A 38 6.58 12.92 -1.48
N ASP A 39 5.57 13.77 -1.61
CA ASP A 39 5.38 14.93 -0.71
C ASP A 39 4.51 14.61 0.51
N ARG A 40 3.89 13.42 0.56
CA ARG A 40 2.98 13.03 1.65
C ARG A 40 3.72 12.35 2.80
N SER A 41 3.54 12.88 4.00
CA SER A 41 4.11 12.35 5.25
C SER A 41 3.12 11.46 6.01
N GLY A 42 2.77 10.31 5.43
CA GLY A 42 1.87 9.32 6.06
C GLY A 42 0.41 9.39 5.59
N GLY A 43 -0.45 8.48 6.07
CA GLY A 43 -1.87 8.43 5.68
C GLY A 43 -2.06 8.11 4.18
N TYR A 44 -1.40 7.06 3.69
CA TYR A 44 -1.43 6.68 2.28
C TYR A 44 -2.69 5.92 1.86
N THR A 45 -3.45 5.40 2.82
CA THR A 45 -4.67 4.65 2.60
C THR A 45 -5.85 5.32 3.28
N ARG A 46 -7.05 5.14 2.71
CA ARG A 46 -8.33 5.51 3.28
C ARG A 46 -9.22 4.28 3.39
N ILE A 47 -10.03 4.23 4.45
CA ILE A 47 -11.04 3.20 4.68
C ILE A 47 -12.43 3.84 4.57
N LEU A 48 -13.30 3.24 3.77
CA LEU A 48 -14.70 3.61 3.61
C LEU A 48 -15.57 2.44 4.10
N LYS A 49 -16.42 2.69 5.08
CA LYS A 49 -17.36 1.68 5.60
C LYS A 49 -18.55 1.56 4.65
N VAL A 50 -18.89 0.36 4.21
CA VAL A 50 -19.90 0.14 3.16
C VAL A 50 -21.15 -0.58 3.68
N GLY A 51 -21.06 -1.23 4.85
CA GLY A 51 -22.19 -1.92 5.47
C GLY A 51 -21.81 -3.32 5.90
N TYR A 52 -22.72 -4.27 5.75
CA TYR A 52 -22.53 -5.65 6.16
C TYR A 52 -22.61 -6.61 4.96
N ARG A 53 -21.80 -7.67 5.00
CA ARG A 53 -21.79 -8.73 3.99
C ARG A 53 -23.03 -9.59 4.14
N GLU A 54 -23.67 -9.89 3.02
CA GLU A 54 -24.81 -10.80 2.97
C GLU A 54 -24.36 -12.23 3.33
N GLY A 55 -25.14 -12.91 4.17
CA GLY A 55 -24.87 -14.28 4.64
C GLY A 55 -24.34 -14.37 6.06
N ASP A 56 -23.26 -13.63 6.39
CA ASP A 56 -22.63 -13.68 7.72
C ASP A 56 -22.73 -12.38 8.52
N ASN A 57 -23.37 -11.34 7.95
CA ASN A 57 -23.51 -10.01 8.54
C ASN A 57 -22.17 -9.42 9.00
N ALA A 58 -21.06 -9.76 8.34
CA ALA A 58 -19.74 -9.24 8.68
C ALA A 58 -19.62 -7.77 8.22
N PRO A 59 -19.12 -6.84 9.06
CA PRO A 59 -18.93 -5.45 8.66
C PRO A 59 -17.84 -5.34 7.57
N VAL A 60 -18.19 -4.80 6.41
CA VAL A 60 -17.31 -4.65 5.24
C VAL A 60 -16.87 -3.20 5.07
N SER A 61 -15.64 -3.02 4.65
CA SER A 61 -15.08 -1.73 4.26
C SER A 61 -14.24 -1.85 3.00
N ILE A 62 -14.25 -0.79 2.19
CA ILE A 62 -13.34 -0.63 1.05
C ILE A 62 -12.10 0.10 1.54
N ILE A 63 -10.93 -0.41 1.18
CA ILE A 63 -9.65 0.27 1.39
C ILE A 63 -9.11 0.75 0.06
N GLU A 64 -8.75 2.03 -0.01
CA GLU A 64 -8.20 2.65 -1.21
C GLU A 64 -6.90 3.40 -0.91
N CYS A 65 -6.08 3.53 -1.94
CA CYS A 65 -4.93 4.43 -1.95
C CYS A 65 -5.42 5.87 -2.13
N VAL A 66 -4.98 6.78 -1.27
CA VAL A 66 -5.36 8.20 -1.40
C VAL A 66 -4.71 8.77 -2.66
N ARG A 67 -5.46 9.55 -3.46
CA ARG A 67 -4.87 10.28 -4.58
C ARG A 67 -4.12 11.52 -4.12
#